data_AF-A0A964V7I9-F1
#
_entry.id   AF-A0A964V7I9-F1
#
_cell.length_a   1.000
_cell.length_b   1.000
_cell.length_c   1.000
_cell.angle_alpha   90.00
_cell.angle_beta   90.00
_cell.angle_gamma   90.00
#
_symmetry.space_group_name_H-M   'P 1'
#
loop_
_entity.id
_entity.type
_entity.pdbx_description
1 polymer ?
#
loop_
_entity_poly.entity_id
_entity_poly.type
_entity_poly.pdbx_seq_one_letter_code
_entity_poly.pdbx_strand_id
1 'polypeptide(L)'
;MSLGGACSPTSARSAWGNHPDHDERAMRTTRRKSIVGPVSALALGLALVIGAGATQAQEALRTQAELSGFSEYTTYDSMMTYLGRVQASSTEMRLGIYGHSSEGRALPYAIFSRPALTQPWEAWALGRPILALAANVHGGERTLRESVLILTRELATPGTPMNALLDRLTILVVPQINPDGFSATPAPTRGNLQGVDLNRDYMKLEQPEIQAYVQNIILKWAPHLFIDGHSGGADPYNLNYQCPSHSTPDARITAVCDELIFPAVDRKLATEDYIGWYYMGGNDTRWYVGGSDPRIGRNYGGFVNSVGILFESPVGQPVQESVRSGLLGYQAVMEWASENVDLLLRTVREARLEAIDLGAGPRGDVPIEAEYAPEPYPVEYLLASGPPGAQELREIVSDSLMKRPVTTLARPRPWAYVLPQDAEQAVELLRRHSVQVEELREPVEVTVEAYTIGNVSYEVAYDHDAATKLDVVGTVTRTVTLPMGAYIVRTGQMQGRVVAHLLEAETRDGVVYWNRMDAWIPTSEVEAFRAGRGEAPIFPIYKIMDPTPLPTLLLP
;
A
#
# COMPACT_ATOMS: atom_id res chain seq x y z
N MET A 1 -20.62 39.62 38.01
CA MET A 1 -19.99 38.96 39.17
C MET A 1 -20.51 37.53 39.20
N SER A 2 -19.72 36.55 38.76
CA SER A 2 -18.83 35.72 39.61
C SER A 2 -19.62 34.91 40.65
N LEU A 3 -19.47 33.62 40.88
CA LEU A 3 -18.67 32.49 40.38
C LEU A 3 -19.26 31.28 41.13
N GLY A 4 -18.98 30.07 40.64
CA GLY A 4 -18.67 28.94 41.52
C GLY A 4 -19.81 27.98 41.85
N GLY A 5 -19.63 26.74 41.39
CA GLY A 5 -20.43 25.59 41.80
C GLY A 5 -19.89 24.32 41.14
N ALA A 6 -18.80 23.80 41.70
CA ALA A 6 -18.14 22.56 41.28
C ALA A 6 -19.06 21.33 41.45
N CYS A 7 -18.94 20.36 40.54
CA CYS A 7 -19.00 18.94 40.88
C CYS A 7 -18.60 18.08 39.67
N SER A 8 -17.61 17.21 39.87
CA SER A 8 -17.24 16.11 38.97
C SER A 8 -18.42 15.15 38.71
N PRO A 9 -18.36 14.35 37.64
CA PRO A 9 -18.31 12.91 37.92
C PRO A 9 -17.46 12.05 36.98
N THR A 10 -16.94 11.03 37.64
CA THR A 10 -16.58 9.66 37.24
C THR A 10 -17.29 9.03 36.04
N SER A 11 -16.45 8.37 35.22
CA SER A 11 -16.62 7.09 34.49
C SER A 11 -18.00 6.43 34.40
N ALA A 12 -18.46 6.21 33.16
CA ALA A 12 -19.51 5.25 32.83
C ALA A 12 -19.03 4.25 31.78
N ARG A 13 -18.88 2.99 32.20
CA ARG A 13 -18.96 1.80 31.34
C ARG A 13 -20.44 1.42 31.23
N SER A 14 -20.94 1.14 30.02
CA SER A 14 -22.24 0.50 29.77
C SER A 14 -21.98 -0.87 29.12
N ALA A 15 -22.17 -1.99 29.80
CA ALA A 15 -23.46 -2.64 30.14
C ALA A 15 -24.16 -3.25 28.92
N TRP A 16 -23.79 -4.49 28.60
CA TRP A 16 -24.63 -5.44 27.85
C TRP A 16 -25.24 -6.41 28.85
N GLY A 17 -26.56 -6.50 28.86
CA GLY A 17 -27.33 -7.31 29.80
C GLY A 17 -28.28 -8.28 29.09
N ASN A 18 -28.15 -9.54 29.51
CA ASN A 18 -29.18 -10.52 29.88
C ASN A 18 -30.02 -11.28 28.83
N HIS A 19 -29.85 -12.61 28.94
CA HIS A 19 -30.79 -13.71 28.72
C HIS A 19 -32.22 -13.48 29.25
N PRO A 20 -33.19 -14.27 28.75
CA PRO A 20 -33.80 -15.26 29.66
C PRO A 20 -34.03 -16.63 29.01
N ASP A 21 -34.31 -17.61 29.87
CA ASP A 21 -34.47 -19.04 29.60
C ASP A 21 -35.92 -19.50 29.77
N HIS A 22 -36.23 -20.60 29.07
CA HIS A 22 -37.33 -21.57 29.21
C HIS A 22 -38.80 -21.19 28.92
N ASP A 23 -39.43 -21.94 27.99
CA ASP A 23 -40.52 -22.87 28.37
C ASP A 23 -40.76 -24.00 27.33
N GLU A 24 -41.02 -25.20 27.84
CA GLU A 24 -41.27 -26.45 27.09
C GLU A 24 -42.70 -26.52 26.53
N ARG A 25 -42.88 -27.03 25.30
CA ARG A 25 -44.13 -27.72 24.92
C ARG A 25 -43.92 -28.75 23.81
N ALA A 26 -44.29 -29.98 24.14
CA ALA A 26 -44.27 -31.17 23.31
C ALA A 26 -45.12 -31.02 22.03
N MET A 27 -44.56 -31.46 20.90
CA MET A 27 -45.33 -31.74 19.68
C MET A 27 -45.02 -33.13 19.12
N ARG A 28 -46.11 -33.85 18.87
CA ARG A 28 -46.19 -35.26 18.46
C ARG A 28 -45.51 -35.51 17.11
N THR A 29 -44.80 -36.62 17.05
CA THR A 29 -44.18 -37.19 15.86
C THR A 29 -45.22 -37.85 14.94
N THR A 30 -45.43 -37.28 13.76
CA THR A 30 -46.03 -38.00 12.61
C THR A 30 -44.91 -38.46 11.68
N ARG A 31 -44.67 -39.77 11.65
CA ARG A 31 -43.80 -40.44 10.65
C ARG A 31 -44.37 -40.22 9.24
N ARG A 32 -43.68 -39.44 8.41
CA ARG A 32 -43.78 -39.57 6.94
C ARG A 32 -42.64 -40.47 6.48
N LYS A 33 -42.99 -41.56 5.80
CA LYS A 33 -42.05 -42.40 5.05
C LYS A 33 -41.58 -41.62 3.83
N SER A 34 -40.34 -41.13 3.83
CA SER A 34 -39.65 -40.67 2.63
C SER A 34 -39.00 -41.90 1.96
N ILE A 35 -39.41 -42.16 0.72
CA ILE A 35 -38.77 -43.12 -0.17
C ILE A 35 -37.44 -42.51 -0.60
N VAL A 36 -36.32 -43.08 -0.14
CA VAL A 36 -34.98 -42.74 -0.65
C VAL A 36 -34.80 -43.50 -1.96
N GLY A 37 -34.93 -42.79 -3.08
CA GLY A 37 -34.46 -43.26 -4.38
C GLY A 37 -32.94 -43.03 -4.53
N PRO A 38 -32.22 -43.82 -5.33
CA PRO A 38 -30.77 -43.75 -5.45
C PRO A 38 -30.40 -42.55 -6.32
N VAL A 39 -30.10 -41.41 -5.71
CA VAL A 39 -29.48 -40.27 -6.40
C VAL A 39 -28.17 -39.93 -5.68
N SER A 40 -27.16 -40.79 -5.78
CA SER A 40 -25.85 -40.51 -5.15
C SER A 40 -24.63 -41.13 -5.84
N ALA A 41 -24.75 -41.64 -7.07
CA ALA A 41 -23.58 -42.15 -7.81
C ALA A 41 -23.05 -41.16 -8.87
N LEU A 42 -23.92 -40.36 -9.51
CA LEU A 42 -23.52 -39.47 -10.60
C LEU A 42 -22.82 -38.17 -10.12
N ALA A 43 -23.22 -37.63 -8.96
CA ALA A 43 -22.63 -36.41 -8.41
C ALA A 43 -21.21 -36.62 -7.87
N LEU A 44 -20.93 -37.80 -7.28
CA LEU A 44 -19.58 -38.17 -6.85
C LEU A 44 -18.64 -38.41 -8.05
N GLY A 45 -19.14 -39.06 -9.11
CA GLY A 45 -18.36 -39.30 -10.32
C GLY A 45 -17.97 -38.02 -11.07
N LEU A 46 -18.86 -37.02 -11.11
CA LEU A 46 -18.58 -35.74 -11.77
C LEU A 46 -17.55 -34.90 -10.98
N ALA A 47 -17.61 -34.91 -9.65
CA ALA A 47 -16.63 -34.24 -8.79
C ALA A 47 -15.23 -34.89 -8.89
N LEU A 48 -15.15 -36.23 -8.97
CA LEU A 48 -13.89 -36.97 -9.15
C LEU A 48 -13.24 -36.72 -10.52
N VAL A 49 -14.03 -36.60 -11.59
CA VAL A 49 -13.51 -36.32 -12.94
C VAL A 49 -13.03 -34.87 -13.08
N ILE A 50 -13.73 -33.89 -12.49
CA ILE A 50 -13.31 -32.49 -12.47
C ILE A 50 -12.02 -32.32 -11.64
N GLY A 51 -11.93 -32.97 -10.48
CA GLY A 51 -10.74 -32.93 -9.63
C GLY A 51 -9.50 -33.52 -10.30
N ALA A 52 -9.61 -34.68 -10.96
CA ALA A 52 -8.49 -35.30 -11.66
C ALA A 52 -7.99 -34.47 -12.87
N GLY A 53 -8.90 -33.83 -13.60
CA GLY A 53 -8.54 -32.96 -14.73
C GLY A 53 -7.82 -31.67 -14.30
N ALA A 54 -8.23 -31.08 -13.18
CA ALA A 54 -7.56 -29.91 -12.61
C ALA A 54 -6.12 -30.23 -12.17
N THR A 55 -5.90 -31.36 -11.49
CA THR A 55 -4.56 -31.80 -11.07
C THR A 55 -3.63 -32.03 -12.27
N GLN A 56 -4.11 -32.68 -13.33
CA GLN A 56 -3.33 -32.94 -14.53
C GLN A 56 -2.99 -31.65 -15.30
N ALA A 57 -3.92 -30.68 -15.36
CA ALA A 57 -3.68 -29.38 -15.96
C ALA A 57 -2.65 -28.55 -15.15
N GLN A 58 -2.70 -28.63 -13.82
CA GLN A 58 -1.72 -27.97 -12.96
C GLN A 58 -0.31 -28.56 -13.10
N GLU A 59 -0.19 -29.89 -13.17
CA GLU A 59 1.10 -30.56 -13.38
C GLU A 59 1.74 -30.20 -14.72
N ALA A 60 0.94 -29.94 -15.75
CA ALA A 60 1.42 -29.52 -17.07
C ALA A 60 1.96 -28.08 -17.12
N LEU A 61 1.56 -27.23 -16.16
CA LEU A 61 1.91 -25.80 -16.10
C LEU A 61 2.79 -25.49 -14.88
N ARG A 62 3.93 -26.15 -14.76
CA ARG A 62 4.92 -25.84 -13.70
C ARG A 62 5.88 -24.73 -14.13
N THR A 63 6.27 -23.88 -13.18
CA THR A 63 7.31 -22.87 -13.37
C THR A 63 8.68 -23.53 -13.51
N GLN A 64 9.69 -22.81 -13.99
CA GLN A 64 11.07 -23.34 -14.04
C GLN A 64 11.56 -23.67 -12.62
N ALA A 65 11.26 -22.83 -11.63
CA ALA A 65 11.62 -23.10 -10.24
C ALA A 65 10.98 -24.40 -9.73
N GLU A 66 9.71 -24.64 -10.02
CA GLU A 66 9.06 -25.90 -9.62
C GLU A 66 9.69 -27.12 -10.31
N LEU A 67 10.02 -27.01 -11.60
CA LEU A 67 10.61 -28.10 -12.39
C LEU A 67 12.03 -28.46 -11.92
N SER A 68 12.79 -27.49 -11.42
CA SER A 68 14.13 -27.71 -10.87
C SER A 68 14.11 -28.11 -9.39
N GLY A 69 12.93 -28.30 -8.78
CA GLY A 69 12.81 -28.54 -7.33
C GLY A 69 13.31 -27.37 -6.49
N PHE A 70 13.10 -26.14 -6.96
CA PHE A 70 13.52 -24.88 -6.35
C PHE A 70 15.04 -24.71 -6.19
N SER A 71 15.83 -25.45 -6.97
CA SER A 71 17.28 -25.25 -7.09
C SER A 71 17.64 -24.05 -7.99
N GLU A 72 16.68 -23.59 -8.79
CA GLU A 72 16.78 -22.41 -9.64
C GLU A 72 15.53 -21.54 -9.48
N TYR A 73 15.65 -20.24 -9.78
CA TYR A 73 14.50 -19.34 -9.89
C TYR A 73 14.02 -19.25 -11.33
N THR A 74 12.75 -18.94 -11.54
CA THR A 74 12.18 -18.77 -12.88
C THR A 74 12.77 -17.52 -13.52
N THR A 75 13.52 -17.63 -14.61
CA THR A 75 14.10 -16.47 -15.29
C THR A 75 13.03 -15.53 -15.84
N TYR A 76 13.40 -14.31 -16.25
CA TYR A 76 12.46 -13.38 -16.88
C TYR A 76 11.82 -13.99 -18.15
N ASP A 77 12.62 -14.58 -19.04
CA ASP A 77 12.12 -15.19 -20.29
C ASP A 77 11.26 -16.43 -20.03
N SER A 78 11.66 -17.27 -19.06
CA SER A 78 10.87 -18.42 -18.62
C SER A 78 9.54 -17.98 -18.02
N MET A 79 9.53 -16.87 -17.25
CA MET A 79 8.30 -16.28 -16.70
C MET A 79 7.38 -15.78 -17.81
N MET A 80 7.88 -15.03 -18.78
CA MET A 80 7.07 -14.54 -19.90
C MET A 80 6.45 -15.70 -20.70
N THR A 81 7.24 -16.74 -20.97
CA THR A 81 6.78 -17.96 -21.65
C THR A 81 5.74 -18.70 -20.80
N TYR A 82 5.96 -18.79 -19.48
CA TYR A 82 5.03 -19.39 -18.54
C TYR A 82 3.68 -18.66 -18.52
N LEU A 83 3.68 -17.33 -18.35
CA LEU A 83 2.46 -16.52 -18.34
C LEU A 83 1.67 -16.64 -19.65
N GLY A 84 2.36 -16.72 -20.79
CA GLY A 84 1.73 -16.98 -22.09
C GLY A 84 1.03 -18.34 -22.16
N ARG A 85 1.64 -19.40 -21.62
CA ARG A 85 1.04 -20.73 -21.54
C ARG A 85 -0.16 -20.78 -20.59
N VAL A 86 -0.07 -20.12 -19.44
CA VAL A 86 -1.19 -20.04 -18.49
C VAL A 86 -2.37 -19.31 -19.13
N GLN A 87 -2.15 -18.17 -19.79
CA GLN A 87 -3.21 -17.47 -20.52
C GLN A 87 -3.85 -18.35 -21.60
N ALA A 88 -3.05 -19.10 -22.38
CA ALA A 88 -3.59 -19.98 -23.42
C ALA A 88 -4.49 -21.11 -22.87
N SER A 89 -4.36 -21.43 -21.57
CA SER A 89 -5.16 -22.45 -20.90
C SER A 89 -6.41 -21.94 -20.20
N SER A 90 -6.60 -20.60 -20.11
CA SER A 90 -7.67 -20.00 -19.31
C SER A 90 -8.46 -18.95 -20.08
N THR A 91 -9.77 -18.93 -19.89
CA THR A 91 -10.66 -17.87 -20.41
C THR A 91 -10.89 -16.74 -19.43
N GLU A 92 -10.36 -16.87 -18.21
CA GLU A 92 -10.59 -15.95 -17.08
C GLU A 92 -9.36 -15.09 -16.82
N MET A 93 -8.25 -15.39 -17.49
CA MET A 93 -7.00 -14.64 -17.43
C MET A 93 -6.84 -13.73 -18.65
N ARG A 94 -6.45 -12.48 -18.41
CA ARG A 94 -5.92 -11.58 -19.44
C ARG A 94 -4.54 -11.06 -19.04
N LEU A 95 -3.53 -11.33 -19.85
CA LEU A 95 -2.17 -10.86 -19.75
C LEU A 95 -2.04 -9.52 -20.50
N GLY A 96 -1.40 -8.55 -19.87
CA GLY A 96 -1.07 -7.26 -20.45
C GLY A 96 0.32 -6.80 -20.02
N ILE A 97 0.75 -5.69 -20.61
CA ILE A 97 1.98 -4.98 -20.24
C ILE A 97 1.56 -3.64 -19.64
N TYR A 98 2.07 -3.31 -18.45
CA TYR A 98 1.76 -2.05 -17.76
C TYR A 98 2.84 -0.98 -17.92
N GLY A 99 3.99 -1.33 -18.49
CA GLY A 99 5.09 -0.42 -18.77
C GLY A 99 6.32 -1.15 -19.28
N HIS A 100 7.44 -0.44 -19.34
CA HIS A 100 8.76 -0.99 -19.63
C HIS A 100 9.74 -0.53 -18.56
N SER A 101 10.71 -1.38 -18.24
CA SER A 101 11.81 -1.03 -17.35
C SER A 101 12.80 -0.07 -18.00
N SER A 102 13.79 0.35 -17.23
CA SER A 102 14.88 1.22 -17.69
C SER A 102 15.67 0.60 -18.86
N GLU A 103 15.87 -0.72 -18.87
CA GLU A 103 16.48 -1.45 -19.98
C GLU A 103 15.48 -1.86 -21.09
N GLY A 104 14.24 -1.39 -21.02
CA GLY A 104 13.21 -1.66 -22.01
C GLY A 104 12.58 -3.05 -21.91
N ARG A 105 12.77 -3.79 -20.81
CA ARG A 105 12.05 -5.06 -20.59
C ARG A 105 10.58 -4.77 -20.33
N ALA A 106 9.69 -5.54 -20.96
CA ALA A 106 8.26 -5.39 -20.75
C ALA A 106 7.89 -5.75 -19.30
N LEU A 107 7.01 -4.97 -18.70
CA LEU A 107 6.52 -5.22 -17.34
C LEU A 107 5.13 -5.88 -17.41
N PRO A 108 5.03 -7.20 -17.17
CA PRO A 108 3.77 -7.92 -17.34
C PRO A 108 2.84 -7.78 -16.13
N TYR A 109 1.54 -7.81 -16.39
CA TYR A 109 0.52 -8.05 -15.36
C TYR A 109 -0.59 -8.94 -15.92
N ALA A 110 -1.26 -9.69 -15.04
CA ALA A 110 -2.41 -10.52 -15.40
C ALA A 110 -3.66 -10.08 -14.63
N ILE A 111 -4.81 -10.10 -15.31
CA ILE A 111 -6.13 -9.84 -14.73
C ILE A 111 -6.86 -11.17 -14.65
N PHE A 112 -7.42 -11.48 -13.49
CA PHE A 112 -8.30 -12.62 -13.28
C PHE A 112 -9.67 -12.15 -12.79
N SER A 113 -10.73 -12.54 -13.48
CA SER A 113 -12.10 -12.22 -13.08
C SER A 113 -13.11 -13.07 -13.84
N ARG A 114 -14.30 -13.26 -13.25
CA ARG A 114 -15.48 -13.81 -13.91
C ARG A 114 -16.63 -12.81 -13.85
N PRO A 115 -17.04 -12.19 -14.97
CA PRO A 115 -16.54 -12.38 -16.34
C PRO A 115 -15.14 -11.81 -16.56
N ALA A 116 -14.47 -12.24 -17.63
CA ALA A 116 -13.17 -11.71 -18.02
C ALA A 116 -13.24 -10.21 -18.33
N LEU A 117 -12.19 -9.47 -17.94
CA LEU A 117 -12.12 -8.01 -18.05
C LEU A 117 -11.00 -7.56 -18.98
N THR A 118 -11.21 -6.41 -19.62
CA THR A 118 -10.22 -5.78 -20.50
C THR A 118 -9.82 -4.38 -20.05
N GLN A 119 -10.68 -3.71 -19.27
CA GLN A 119 -10.52 -2.34 -18.82
C GLN A 119 -10.87 -2.17 -17.33
N PRO A 120 -10.26 -1.20 -16.62
CA PRO A 120 -10.52 -0.96 -15.20
C PRO A 120 -11.98 -0.63 -14.85
N TRP A 121 -12.67 0.14 -15.71
CA TRP A 121 -14.06 0.55 -15.45
C TRP A 121 -15.01 -0.65 -15.40
N GLU A 122 -14.70 -1.74 -16.10
CA GLU A 122 -15.47 -3.00 -16.03
C GLU A 122 -15.36 -3.62 -14.64
N ALA A 123 -14.17 -3.60 -14.03
CA ALA A 123 -13.95 -4.07 -12.67
C ALA A 123 -14.74 -3.25 -11.63
N TRP A 124 -14.74 -1.92 -11.79
CA TRP A 124 -15.52 -1.03 -10.91
C TRP A 124 -17.03 -1.26 -11.06
N ALA A 125 -17.51 -1.49 -12.28
CA ALA A 125 -18.92 -1.77 -12.53
C ALA A 125 -19.41 -3.08 -11.90
N LEU A 126 -18.52 -4.06 -11.70
CA LEU A 126 -18.85 -5.30 -10.98
C LEU A 126 -19.12 -5.08 -9.48
N GLY A 127 -18.66 -3.96 -8.90
CA GLY A 127 -18.87 -3.66 -7.49
C GLY A 127 -18.22 -4.66 -6.52
N ARG A 128 -17.12 -5.28 -6.94
CA ARG A 128 -16.38 -6.30 -6.17
C ARG A 128 -15.01 -5.76 -5.76
N PRO A 129 -14.37 -6.34 -4.72
CA PRO A 129 -13.00 -5.97 -4.38
C PRO A 129 -12.05 -6.24 -5.55
N ILE A 130 -11.09 -5.32 -5.70
CA ILE A 130 -9.99 -5.40 -6.66
C ILE A 130 -8.74 -5.54 -5.81
N LEU A 131 -8.03 -6.65 -5.97
CA LEU A 131 -6.77 -6.92 -5.27
C LEU A 131 -5.62 -6.85 -6.26
N ALA A 132 -4.52 -6.19 -5.92
CA ALA A 132 -3.29 -6.23 -6.70
C ALA A 132 -2.18 -6.95 -5.92
N LEU A 133 -1.65 -8.03 -6.50
CA LEU A 133 -0.66 -8.89 -5.87
C LEU A 133 0.66 -8.71 -6.61
N ALA A 134 1.60 -7.99 -6.00
CA ALA A 134 2.88 -7.65 -6.60
C ALA A 134 4.06 -8.26 -5.85
N ALA A 135 5.18 -8.43 -6.55
CA ALA A 135 6.42 -8.89 -5.95
C ALA A 135 7.66 -8.38 -6.72
N ASN A 136 8.83 -8.59 -6.11
CA ASN A 136 10.14 -8.40 -6.75
C ASN A 136 10.37 -6.96 -7.23
N VAL A 137 10.02 -5.98 -6.39
CA VAL A 137 10.48 -4.58 -6.54
C VAL A 137 11.98 -4.46 -6.28
N HIS A 138 12.53 -5.33 -5.43
CA HIS A 138 13.98 -5.56 -5.38
C HIS A 138 14.35 -6.80 -6.20
N GLY A 139 15.30 -6.68 -7.12
CA GLY A 139 15.64 -7.74 -8.06
C GLY A 139 16.10 -9.05 -7.40
N GLY A 140 16.84 -8.95 -6.28
CA GLY A 140 17.35 -10.09 -5.52
C GLY A 140 16.31 -10.87 -4.69
N GLU A 141 15.13 -10.29 -4.46
CA GLU A 141 14.08 -10.85 -3.59
C GLU A 141 13.11 -11.69 -4.43
N ARG A 142 13.45 -12.97 -4.58
CA ARG A 142 12.92 -13.84 -5.65
C ARG A 142 11.85 -14.84 -5.19
N THR A 143 11.72 -15.08 -3.89
CA THR A 143 10.86 -16.15 -3.33
C THR A 143 9.37 -15.84 -3.48
N LEU A 144 8.91 -14.66 -3.04
CA LEU A 144 7.49 -14.30 -3.13
C LEU A 144 7.03 -14.07 -4.57
N ARG A 145 7.94 -13.76 -5.49
CA ARG A 145 7.67 -13.80 -6.93
C ARG A 145 7.28 -15.21 -7.40
N GLU A 146 8.01 -16.25 -7.00
CA GLU A 146 7.63 -17.63 -7.37
C GLU A 146 6.29 -18.03 -6.74
N SER A 147 5.97 -17.53 -5.54
CA SER A 147 4.67 -17.74 -4.89
C SER A 147 3.53 -17.21 -5.76
N VAL A 148 3.68 -15.96 -6.23
CA VAL A 148 2.70 -15.30 -7.10
C VAL A 148 2.58 -15.98 -8.47
N LEU A 149 3.68 -16.53 -9.01
CA LEU A 149 3.62 -17.32 -10.24
C LEU A 149 2.83 -18.62 -10.06
N ILE A 150 3.04 -19.35 -8.96
CA ILE A 150 2.23 -20.55 -8.64
C ILE A 150 0.75 -20.17 -8.49
N LEU A 151 0.46 -19.10 -7.75
CA LEU A 151 -0.89 -18.59 -7.57
C LEU A 151 -1.56 -18.21 -8.90
N THR A 152 -0.80 -17.66 -9.85
CA THR A 152 -1.28 -17.33 -11.20
C THR A 152 -1.87 -18.55 -11.90
N ARG A 153 -1.22 -19.72 -11.81
CA ARG A 153 -1.78 -20.98 -12.33
C ARG A 153 -3.01 -21.43 -11.56
N GLU A 154 -3.01 -21.33 -10.23
CA GLU A 154 -4.17 -21.72 -9.43
C GLU A 154 -5.40 -20.90 -9.82
N LEU A 155 -5.25 -19.58 -9.98
CA LEU A 155 -6.31 -18.68 -10.44
C LEU A 155 -6.79 -19.01 -11.86
N ALA A 156 -5.89 -19.44 -12.74
CA ALA A 156 -6.20 -19.77 -14.12
C ALA A 156 -6.94 -21.11 -14.29
N THR A 157 -6.83 -22.02 -13.33
CA THR A 157 -7.27 -23.41 -13.46
C THR A 157 -8.67 -23.62 -12.88
N PRO A 158 -9.68 -23.98 -13.70
CA PRO A 158 -11.03 -24.25 -13.20
C PRO A 158 -11.06 -25.34 -12.12
N GLY A 159 -11.84 -25.10 -11.07
CA GLY A 159 -12.06 -26.06 -9.98
C GLY A 159 -11.05 -25.97 -8.83
N THR A 160 -10.01 -25.13 -8.92
CA THR A 160 -9.17 -24.83 -7.76
C THR A 160 -9.91 -23.90 -6.78
N PRO A 161 -9.55 -23.89 -5.49
CA PRO A 161 -10.11 -22.94 -4.52
C PRO A 161 -9.92 -21.48 -4.95
N MET A 162 -8.74 -21.13 -5.47
CA MET A 162 -8.43 -19.75 -5.88
C MET A 162 -9.23 -19.30 -7.11
N ASN A 163 -9.42 -20.18 -8.09
CA ASN A 163 -10.25 -19.90 -9.26
C ASN A 163 -11.73 -19.68 -8.88
N ALA A 164 -12.23 -20.38 -7.86
CA ALA A 164 -13.60 -20.20 -7.38
C ALA A 164 -13.85 -18.79 -6.79
N LEU A 165 -12.81 -18.07 -6.36
CA LEU A 165 -12.94 -16.71 -5.82
C LEU A 165 -13.20 -15.65 -6.89
N LEU A 166 -13.02 -15.97 -8.18
CA LEU A 166 -13.16 -15.00 -9.29
C LEU A 166 -14.61 -14.52 -9.53
N ASP A 167 -15.61 -15.20 -8.94
CA ASP A 167 -17.00 -14.72 -8.89
C ASP A 167 -17.21 -13.59 -7.87
N ARG A 168 -16.25 -13.35 -6.99
CA ARG A 168 -16.36 -12.40 -5.88
C ARG A 168 -15.25 -11.37 -5.87
N LEU A 169 -14.14 -11.63 -6.56
CA LEU A 169 -12.96 -10.77 -6.60
C LEU A 169 -12.51 -10.51 -8.04
N THR A 170 -11.91 -9.35 -8.26
CA THR A 170 -11.04 -9.10 -9.41
C THR A 170 -9.59 -9.08 -8.91
N ILE A 171 -8.72 -9.88 -9.52
CA ILE A 171 -7.33 -10.02 -9.10
C ILE A 171 -6.41 -9.50 -10.19
N LEU A 172 -5.50 -8.62 -9.82
CA LEU A 172 -4.37 -8.20 -10.64
C LEU A 172 -3.12 -8.87 -10.08
N VAL A 173 -2.36 -9.53 -10.94
CA VAL A 173 -1.08 -10.14 -10.58
C VAL A 173 0.04 -9.41 -11.30
N VAL A 174 0.99 -8.87 -10.55
CA VAL A 174 2.16 -8.12 -11.03
C VAL A 174 3.42 -8.85 -10.55
N PRO A 175 3.85 -9.92 -11.24
CA PRO A 175 4.81 -10.87 -10.69
C PRO A 175 6.22 -10.29 -10.53
N GLN A 176 6.53 -9.19 -11.21
CA GLN A 176 7.89 -8.64 -11.25
C GLN A 176 7.89 -7.15 -11.59
N ILE A 177 8.28 -6.32 -10.62
CA ILE A 177 8.45 -4.87 -10.81
C ILE A 177 9.85 -4.51 -11.32
N ASN A 178 10.89 -5.21 -10.87
CA ASN A 178 12.29 -4.92 -11.20
C ASN A 178 12.95 -6.05 -12.01
N PRO A 179 12.62 -6.20 -13.31
CA PRO A 179 13.24 -7.21 -14.15
C PRO A 179 14.72 -6.95 -14.40
N ASP A 180 15.15 -5.69 -14.38
CA ASP A 180 16.52 -5.32 -14.70
C ASP A 180 17.47 -5.69 -13.57
N GLY A 181 17.11 -5.36 -12.33
CA GLY A 181 17.86 -5.78 -11.15
C GLY A 181 17.81 -7.29 -10.93
N PHE A 182 16.69 -7.95 -11.27
CA PHE A 182 16.59 -9.41 -11.21
C PHE A 182 17.54 -10.09 -12.20
N SER A 183 17.64 -9.57 -13.43
CA SER A 183 18.47 -10.11 -14.50
C SER A 183 19.91 -9.60 -14.50
N ALA A 184 20.32 -8.87 -13.46
CA ALA A 184 21.67 -8.33 -13.36
C ALA A 184 22.75 -9.42 -13.27
N THR A 185 23.92 -9.14 -13.85
CA THR A 185 25.10 -10.02 -13.85
C THR A 185 26.27 -9.36 -13.11
N PRO A 186 27.08 -10.09 -12.32
CA PRO A 186 27.06 -11.55 -12.11
C PRO A 186 25.98 -12.05 -11.14
N ALA A 187 25.28 -11.15 -10.43
CA ALA A 187 24.22 -11.50 -9.50
C ALA A 187 23.11 -10.42 -9.51
N PRO A 188 21.88 -10.78 -9.09
CA PRO A 188 20.78 -9.81 -8.96
C PRO A 188 21.12 -8.65 -8.02
N THR A 189 20.58 -7.47 -8.30
CA THR A 189 20.73 -6.26 -7.47
C THR A 189 19.45 -5.95 -6.69
N ARG A 190 19.60 -5.20 -5.59
CA ARG A 190 18.45 -4.65 -4.85
C ARG A 190 17.75 -3.59 -5.69
N GLY A 191 18.48 -2.58 -6.12
CA GLY A 191 17.96 -1.54 -7.03
C GLY A 191 17.83 -2.02 -8.47
N ASN A 192 17.37 -1.14 -9.36
CA ASN A 192 17.49 -1.35 -10.81
C ASN A 192 18.96 -1.24 -11.26
N LEU A 193 19.26 -1.30 -12.56
CA LEU A 193 20.65 -1.23 -13.05
C LEU A 193 21.30 0.15 -12.91
N GLN A 194 20.54 1.19 -12.56
CA GLN A 194 21.08 2.50 -12.17
C GLN A 194 21.43 2.55 -10.67
N GLY A 195 21.17 1.48 -9.93
CA GLY A 195 21.42 1.38 -8.49
C GLY A 195 20.29 1.91 -7.61
N VAL A 196 19.18 2.39 -8.19
CA VAL A 196 18.07 3.01 -7.45
C VAL A 196 17.16 1.95 -6.82
N ASP A 197 16.92 2.03 -5.51
CA ASP A 197 15.92 1.25 -4.80
C ASP A 197 14.51 1.72 -5.19
N LEU A 198 13.86 0.91 -6.02
CA LEU A 198 12.51 1.18 -6.50
C LEU A 198 11.46 1.24 -5.37
N ASN A 199 11.71 0.61 -4.21
CA ASN A 199 10.84 0.71 -3.04
C ASN A 199 11.09 1.98 -2.20
N ARG A 200 11.74 2.98 -2.79
CA ARG A 200 11.87 4.36 -2.27
C ARG A 200 11.36 5.41 -3.26
N ASP A 201 10.75 4.98 -4.36
CA ASP A 201 10.36 5.87 -5.46
C ASP A 201 8.85 6.13 -5.54
N TYR A 202 8.02 5.56 -4.66
CA TYR A 202 6.55 5.65 -4.79
C TYR A 202 5.99 7.07 -4.64
N MET A 203 6.72 8.02 -4.06
CA MET A 203 6.36 9.44 -3.97
C MET A 203 7.12 10.34 -4.97
N LYS A 204 8.34 9.95 -5.37
CA LYS A 204 9.17 10.70 -6.32
C LYS A 204 8.80 10.42 -7.78
N LEU A 205 8.38 9.19 -8.03
CA LEU A 205 8.06 8.62 -9.33
C LEU A 205 9.11 8.97 -10.38
N GLU A 206 10.39 8.78 -10.08
CA GLU A 206 11.51 9.07 -10.97
C GLU A 206 11.82 7.89 -11.90
N GLN A 207 11.62 6.67 -11.42
CA GLN A 207 11.96 5.46 -12.16
C GLN A 207 10.79 4.98 -13.02
N PRO A 208 11.03 4.57 -14.28
CA PRO A 208 9.96 4.19 -15.21
C PRO A 208 9.15 2.99 -14.71
N GLU A 209 9.77 2.07 -13.97
CA GLU A 209 9.11 0.89 -13.40
C GLU A 209 8.02 1.29 -12.40
N ILE A 210 8.33 2.22 -11.49
CA ILE A 210 7.41 2.66 -10.44
C ILE A 210 6.41 3.68 -10.97
N GLN A 211 6.81 4.56 -11.89
CA GLN A 211 5.86 5.39 -12.66
C GLN A 211 4.79 4.50 -13.31
N ALA A 212 5.21 3.47 -14.05
CA ALA A 212 4.30 2.55 -14.73
C ALA A 212 3.42 1.79 -13.74
N TYR A 213 3.99 1.26 -12.64
CA TYR A 213 3.21 0.51 -11.65
C TYR A 213 2.18 1.40 -10.94
N VAL A 214 2.58 2.58 -10.50
CA VAL A 214 1.68 3.53 -9.84
C VAL A 214 0.60 4.03 -10.79
N GLN A 215 0.95 4.46 -12.00
CA GLN A 215 -0.02 5.01 -12.94
C GLN A 215 -0.94 3.96 -13.53
N ASN A 216 -0.40 2.83 -14.00
CA ASN A 216 -1.15 1.86 -14.79
C ASN A 216 -1.75 0.71 -13.99
N ILE A 217 -1.28 0.48 -12.75
CA ILE A 217 -1.87 -0.50 -11.83
C ILE A 217 -2.56 0.21 -10.66
N ILE A 218 -1.82 0.90 -9.79
CA ILE A 218 -2.38 1.40 -8.53
C ILE A 218 -3.46 2.46 -8.77
N LEU A 219 -3.17 3.53 -9.50
CA LEU A 219 -4.10 4.64 -9.70
C LEU A 219 -5.17 4.31 -10.74
N LYS A 220 -4.79 3.64 -11.83
CA LYS A 220 -5.72 3.28 -12.92
C LYS A 220 -6.75 2.23 -12.53
N TRP A 221 -6.39 1.25 -11.69
CA TRP A 221 -7.34 0.25 -11.19
C TRP A 221 -7.92 0.58 -9.83
N ALA A 222 -7.27 1.47 -9.08
CA ALA A 222 -7.66 1.89 -7.73
C ALA A 222 -8.00 0.68 -6.84
N PRO A 223 -7.06 -0.26 -6.63
CA PRO A 223 -7.33 -1.49 -5.89
C PRO A 223 -7.80 -1.17 -4.47
N HIS A 224 -8.65 -2.03 -3.94
CA HIS A 224 -9.10 -1.94 -2.55
C HIS A 224 -8.00 -2.42 -1.60
N LEU A 225 -7.18 -3.35 -2.06
CA LEU A 225 -6.03 -3.87 -1.35
C LEU A 225 -4.92 -4.20 -2.34
N PHE A 226 -3.68 -3.95 -1.98
CA PHE A 226 -2.55 -4.55 -2.68
C PHE A 226 -1.48 -5.05 -1.73
N ILE A 227 -0.76 -6.06 -2.21
CA ILE A 227 0.36 -6.68 -1.52
C ILE A 227 1.63 -6.42 -2.31
N ASP A 228 2.68 -6.06 -1.59
CA ASP A 228 4.04 -5.95 -2.10
C ASP A 228 4.89 -7.06 -1.45
N GLY A 229 5.34 -8.02 -2.26
CA GLY A 229 6.09 -9.20 -1.84
C GLY A 229 7.60 -9.04 -1.97
N HIS A 230 8.28 -9.17 -0.83
CA HIS A 230 9.71 -8.96 -0.59
C HIS A 230 10.40 -10.20 0.01
N SER A 231 11.70 -10.09 0.25
CA SER A 231 12.47 -11.02 1.06
C SER A 231 13.44 -10.27 1.98
N GLY A 232 13.46 -10.62 3.26
CA GLY A 232 14.11 -9.81 4.29
C GLY A 232 13.53 -9.96 5.69
N GLY A 233 12.57 -10.88 5.87
CA GLY A 233 11.88 -11.12 7.15
C GLY A 233 12.79 -11.67 8.25
N ALA A 234 12.27 -11.64 9.49
CA ALA A 234 12.93 -12.21 10.64
C ALA A 234 12.61 -13.69 10.84
N ASP A 235 13.68 -14.43 11.12
CA ASP A 235 13.64 -15.74 11.76
C ASP A 235 13.15 -15.62 13.23
N PRO A 236 12.40 -16.59 13.80
CA PRO A 236 12.03 -17.91 13.28
C PRO A 236 10.71 -17.95 12.49
N TYR A 237 10.17 -16.80 12.07
CA TYR A 237 8.92 -16.77 11.33
C TYR A 237 9.08 -17.31 9.93
N ASN A 238 8.00 -17.71 9.26
CA ASN A 238 8.06 -18.20 7.88
C ASN A 238 7.56 -17.18 6.85
N LEU A 239 6.74 -16.23 7.31
CA LEU A 239 6.25 -15.09 6.57
C LEU A 239 6.10 -13.91 7.52
N ASN A 240 6.78 -12.81 7.23
CA ASN A 240 6.54 -11.56 7.94
C ASN A 240 5.57 -10.67 7.17
N TYR A 241 4.82 -9.85 7.90
CA TYR A 241 3.86 -8.91 7.30
C TYR A 241 3.91 -7.53 7.96
N GLN A 242 3.45 -6.51 7.26
CA GLN A 242 3.25 -5.17 7.84
C GLN A 242 2.22 -4.39 7.03
N CYS A 243 1.38 -3.60 7.71
CA CYS A 243 0.45 -2.69 7.07
C CYS A 243 0.94 -1.23 7.04
N PRO A 244 0.19 -0.29 6.43
CA PRO A 244 0.64 1.10 6.36
C PRO A 244 0.78 1.63 7.77
N SER A 245 1.94 2.20 8.08
CA SER A 245 2.32 2.61 9.43
C SER A 245 2.79 4.07 9.46
N HIS A 246 2.03 4.93 8.79
CA HIS A 246 2.14 6.40 8.87
C HIS A 246 0.86 6.96 9.52
N SER A 247 0.94 8.13 10.14
CA SER A 247 -0.22 8.82 10.73
C SER A 247 -1.17 9.52 9.74
N THR A 248 -0.87 9.53 8.44
CA THR A 248 -1.65 10.27 7.42
C THR A 248 -2.80 9.44 6.83
N PRO A 249 -2.61 8.14 6.50
CA PRO A 249 -3.71 7.27 6.09
C PRO A 249 -4.83 7.18 7.14
N ASP A 250 -6.02 6.83 6.67
CA ASP A 250 -7.15 6.52 7.55
C ASP A 250 -6.82 5.32 8.45
N ALA A 251 -6.97 5.46 9.77
CA ALA A 251 -6.65 4.41 10.72
C ALA A 251 -7.43 3.11 10.49
N ARG A 252 -8.63 3.17 9.88
CA ARG A 252 -9.42 1.98 9.52
C ARG A 252 -8.70 1.09 8.49
N ILE A 253 -7.87 1.68 7.62
CA ILE A 253 -7.07 0.93 6.64
C ILE A 253 -6.04 0.07 7.36
N THR A 254 -5.34 0.62 8.35
CA THR A 254 -4.34 -0.13 9.12
C THR A 254 -5.00 -1.15 10.04
N ALA A 255 -6.09 -0.77 10.72
CA ALA A 255 -6.81 -1.66 11.63
C ALA A 255 -7.37 -2.92 10.93
N VAL A 256 -7.88 -2.80 9.70
CA VAL A 256 -8.40 -3.97 8.95
C VAL A 256 -7.30 -5.00 8.71
N CYS A 257 -6.06 -4.58 8.53
CA CYS A 257 -4.94 -5.51 8.41
C CYS A 257 -4.63 -6.19 9.73
N ASP A 258 -4.34 -5.36 10.73
CA ASP A 258 -3.74 -5.78 11.98
C ASP A 258 -4.69 -6.65 12.79
N GLU A 259 -5.98 -6.33 12.77
CA GLU A 259 -6.99 -6.97 13.60
C GLU A 259 -7.72 -8.11 12.89
N LEU A 260 -7.72 -8.14 11.54
CA LEU A 260 -8.56 -9.08 10.77
C LEU A 260 -7.78 -9.89 9.74
N ILE A 261 -7.02 -9.25 8.84
CA ILE A 261 -6.32 -9.94 7.76
C ILE A 261 -5.15 -10.76 8.29
N PHE A 262 -4.28 -10.19 9.12
CA PHE A 262 -3.11 -10.90 9.63
C PHE A 262 -3.48 -12.11 10.51
N PRO A 263 -4.48 -12.04 11.41
CA PRO A 263 -4.99 -13.23 12.07
C PRO A 263 -5.52 -14.32 11.10
N ALA A 264 -6.06 -13.95 9.94
CA ALA A 264 -6.47 -14.92 8.92
C ALA A 264 -5.26 -15.54 8.20
N VAL A 265 -4.21 -14.75 7.93
CA VAL A 265 -2.92 -15.22 7.44
C VAL A 265 -2.30 -16.21 8.42
N ASP A 266 -2.23 -15.87 9.70
CA ASP A 266 -1.65 -16.72 10.74
C ASP A 266 -2.38 -18.08 10.84
N ARG A 267 -3.73 -18.07 10.79
CA ARG A 267 -4.53 -19.31 10.76
C ARG A 267 -4.23 -20.17 9.53
N LYS A 268 -4.01 -19.56 8.36
CA LYS A 268 -3.68 -20.29 7.13
C LYS A 268 -2.28 -20.89 7.21
N LEU A 269 -1.30 -20.12 7.67
CA LEU A 269 0.09 -20.59 7.85
C LEU A 269 0.14 -21.78 8.82
N ALA A 270 -0.60 -21.71 9.93
CA ALA A 270 -0.66 -22.78 10.93
C ALA A 270 -1.22 -24.11 10.39
N THR A 271 -1.89 -24.13 9.22
CA THR A 271 -2.33 -25.39 8.60
C THR A 271 -1.17 -26.26 8.10
N GLU A 272 0.02 -25.68 7.96
CA GLU A 272 1.26 -26.35 7.53
C GLU A 272 2.41 -26.08 8.51
N ASP A 273 2.09 -25.88 9.79
CA ASP A 273 3.05 -25.62 10.88
C ASP A 273 3.95 -24.39 10.65
N TYR A 274 3.53 -23.48 9.77
CA TYR A 274 4.19 -22.19 9.57
C TYR A 274 3.63 -21.14 10.52
N ILE A 275 4.48 -20.19 10.89
CA ILE A 275 4.13 -19.06 11.76
C ILE A 275 4.40 -17.73 11.07
N GLY A 276 3.48 -16.78 11.26
CA GLY A 276 3.57 -15.42 10.76
C GLY A 276 3.80 -14.42 11.89
N TRP A 277 4.42 -13.28 11.57
CA TRP A 277 4.57 -12.17 12.52
C TRP A 277 4.91 -10.84 11.84
N TYR A 278 4.83 -9.74 12.58
CA TYR A 278 5.19 -8.43 12.07
C TYR A 278 6.65 -8.39 11.59
N TYR A 279 6.88 -7.85 10.39
CA TYR A 279 8.20 -7.36 9.99
C TYR A 279 8.59 -6.21 10.95
N MET A 280 9.83 -6.05 11.41
CA MET A 280 11.07 -6.63 10.90
C MET A 280 11.75 -7.59 11.88
N GLY A 281 11.88 -7.25 13.17
CA GLY A 281 12.71 -8.00 14.11
C GLY A 281 12.68 -7.43 15.53
N GLY A 282 13.20 -8.17 16.51
CA GLY A 282 13.15 -7.76 17.92
C GLY A 282 14.34 -8.20 18.76
N ASN A 283 14.28 -7.90 20.05
CA ASN A 283 15.23 -8.31 21.08
C ASN A 283 14.49 -8.69 22.37
N ASP A 284 15.20 -8.95 23.48
CA ASP A 284 14.58 -9.37 24.75
C ASP A 284 13.58 -8.37 25.37
N THR A 285 13.50 -7.15 24.84
CA THR A 285 12.69 -6.06 25.43
C THR A 285 11.65 -5.49 24.49
N ARG A 286 11.85 -5.53 23.17
CA ARG A 286 10.95 -4.91 22.20
C ARG A 286 11.05 -5.50 20.79
N TRP A 287 9.97 -5.32 20.02
CA TRP A 287 9.89 -5.62 18.59
C TRP A 287 9.83 -4.33 17.77
N TYR A 288 10.55 -4.29 16.65
CA TYR A 288 10.60 -3.16 15.71
C TYR A 288 9.98 -3.54 14.38
N VAL A 289 9.30 -2.57 13.76
CA VAL A 289 8.75 -2.72 12.41
C VAL A 289 9.49 -1.89 11.37
N GLY A 290 9.20 -2.10 10.09
CA GLY A 290 9.76 -1.29 9.01
C GLY A 290 9.31 0.17 9.06
N GLY A 291 10.06 1.06 8.40
CA GLY A 291 9.87 2.52 8.45
C GLY A 291 8.50 3.02 7.98
N SER A 292 8.14 4.23 8.43
CA SER A 292 6.86 4.91 8.17
C SER A 292 6.85 5.76 6.90
N ASP A 293 7.99 5.90 6.20
CA ASP A 293 8.12 6.80 5.06
C ASP A 293 7.07 6.52 3.96
N PRO A 294 6.41 7.55 3.41
CA PRO A 294 5.35 7.38 2.41
C PRO A 294 5.87 6.88 1.06
N ARG A 295 7.17 7.04 0.77
CA ARG A 295 7.82 6.51 -0.44
C ARG A 295 7.96 4.99 -0.50
N ILE A 296 7.60 4.28 0.58
CA ILE A 296 7.59 2.82 0.64
C ILE A 296 6.23 2.30 0.18
N GLY A 297 6.21 1.26 -0.68
CA GLY A 297 5.00 0.77 -1.36
C GLY A 297 3.78 0.60 -0.46
N ARG A 298 3.88 -0.18 0.63
CA ARG A 298 2.76 -0.36 1.58
C ARG A 298 2.23 0.96 2.17
N ASN A 299 3.11 1.93 2.46
CA ASN A 299 2.71 3.21 3.06
C ASN A 299 2.06 4.10 2.01
N TYR A 300 2.62 4.16 0.80
CA TYR A 300 2.00 4.83 -0.36
C TYR A 300 0.57 4.33 -0.58
N GLY A 301 0.34 3.03 -0.39
CA GLY A 301 -0.99 2.45 -0.43
C GLY A 301 -2.02 3.12 0.47
N GLY A 302 -1.65 3.35 1.73
CA GLY A 302 -2.49 4.10 2.66
C GLY A 302 -2.74 5.54 2.20
N PHE A 303 -1.75 6.19 1.60
CA PHE A 303 -1.89 7.56 1.08
C PHE A 303 -2.85 7.67 -0.10
N VAL A 304 -2.92 6.63 -0.94
CA VAL A 304 -3.90 6.54 -2.05
C VAL A 304 -5.21 5.86 -1.64
N ASN A 305 -5.45 5.73 -0.33
CA ASN A 305 -6.68 5.18 0.26
C ASN A 305 -6.93 3.71 -0.15
N SER A 306 -5.88 2.88 -0.10
CA SER A 306 -5.93 1.44 -0.32
C SER A 306 -5.29 0.70 0.84
N VAL A 307 -5.71 -0.54 1.09
CA VAL A 307 -5.04 -1.42 2.07
C VAL A 307 -3.71 -1.90 1.48
N GLY A 308 -2.59 -1.32 1.93
CA GLY A 308 -1.25 -1.71 1.48
C GLY A 308 -0.59 -2.69 2.44
N ILE A 309 -0.29 -3.90 1.98
CA ILE A 309 0.37 -4.94 2.77
C ILE A 309 1.77 -5.18 2.24
N LEU A 310 2.74 -5.26 3.15
CA LEU A 310 4.06 -5.84 2.90
C LEU A 310 4.04 -7.31 3.30
N PHE A 311 4.57 -8.18 2.45
CA PHE A 311 4.96 -9.55 2.81
C PHE A 311 6.45 -9.74 2.63
N GLU A 312 7.08 -10.45 3.56
CA GLU A 312 8.53 -10.62 3.63
C GLU A 312 8.84 -12.08 3.96
N SER A 313 9.46 -12.82 3.03
CA SER A 313 10.01 -14.13 3.41
C SER A 313 11.31 -13.93 4.19
N PRO A 314 11.59 -14.72 5.24
CA PRO A 314 12.80 -14.59 6.04
C PRO A 314 14.11 -14.83 5.29
N VAL A 315 15.16 -14.17 5.77
CA VAL A 315 16.52 -14.41 5.25
C VAL A 315 17.02 -15.78 5.70
N GLY A 316 17.50 -16.59 4.75
CA GLY A 316 18.10 -17.90 5.05
C GLY A 316 17.10 -19.07 5.14
N GLN A 317 15.80 -18.80 5.11
CA GLN A 317 14.78 -19.84 5.00
C GLN A 317 14.92 -20.60 3.66
N PRO A 318 14.78 -21.93 3.64
CA PRO A 318 14.76 -22.70 2.39
C PRO A 318 13.81 -22.10 1.36
N VAL A 319 14.23 -22.09 0.09
CA VAL A 319 13.46 -21.45 -1.00
C VAL A 319 12.05 -22.03 -1.08
N GLN A 320 11.93 -23.36 -1.03
CA GLN A 320 10.64 -24.03 -1.10
C GLN A 320 9.69 -23.63 0.04
N GLU A 321 10.21 -23.48 1.26
CA GLU A 321 9.41 -23.03 2.42
C GLU A 321 8.98 -21.56 2.24
N SER A 322 9.89 -20.71 1.80
CA SER A 322 9.59 -19.29 1.50
C SER A 322 8.53 -19.12 0.42
N VAL A 323 8.56 -19.98 -0.60
CA VAL A 323 7.54 -19.99 -1.64
C VAL A 323 6.21 -20.52 -1.10
N ARG A 324 6.24 -21.54 -0.24
CA ARG A 324 5.02 -22.13 0.30
C ARG A 324 4.32 -21.21 1.30
N SER A 325 5.04 -20.65 2.27
CA SER A 325 4.48 -19.71 3.25
C SER A 325 3.96 -18.45 2.57
N GLY A 326 4.69 -17.93 1.58
CA GLY A 326 4.26 -16.83 0.72
C GLY A 326 2.95 -17.12 0.00
N LEU A 327 2.85 -18.26 -0.67
CA LEU A 327 1.63 -18.70 -1.36
C LEU A 327 0.44 -18.78 -0.41
N LEU A 328 0.62 -19.39 0.77
CA LEU A 328 -0.42 -19.47 1.80
C LEU A 328 -0.85 -18.07 2.28
N GLY A 329 0.09 -17.14 2.45
CA GLY A 329 -0.20 -15.74 2.79
C GLY A 329 -1.08 -15.07 1.73
N TYR A 330 -0.72 -15.17 0.44
CA TYR A 330 -1.55 -14.61 -0.64
C TYR A 330 -2.95 -15.25 -0.69
N GLN A 331 -3.03 -16.58 -0.58
CA GLN A 331 -4.30 -17.30 -0.56
C GLN A 331 -5.18 -16.85 0.62
N ALA A 332 -4.60 -16.70 1.82
CA ALA A 332 -5.33 -16.27 3.01
C ALA A 332 -5.94 -14.87 2.84
N VAL A 333 -5.19 -13.93 2.26
CA VAL A 333 -5.70 -12.57 2.00
C VAL A 333 -6.85 -12.60 0.98
N MET A 334 -6.73 -13.42 -0.06
CA MET A 334 -7.80 -13.58 -1.05
C MET A 334 -9.05 -14.24 -0.47
N GLU A 335 -8.88 -15.31 0.31
CA GLU A 335 -9.97 -15.98 1.02
C GLU A 335 -10.69 -15.00 1.96
N TRP A 336 -9.92 -14.28 2.78
CA TRP A 336 -10.46 -13.26 3.68
C TRP A 336 -11.21 -12.17 2.91
N ALA A 337 -10.65 -11.64 1.82
CA ALA A 337 -11.29 -10.59 1.03
C ALA A 337 -12.59 -11.08 0.37
N SER A 338 -12.64 -12.34 -0.07
CA SER A 338 -13.85 -12.96 -0.63
C SER A 338 -14.93 -13.14 0.42
N GLU A 339 -14.56 -13.49 1.65
CA GLU A 339 -15.49 -13.64 2.78
C GLU A 339 -15.97 -12.29 3.34
N ASN A 340 -15.17 -11.23 3.18
CA ASN A 340 -15.38 -9.92 3.79
C ASN A 340 -15.58 -8.77 2.77
N VAL A 341 -16.18 -9.08 1.62
CA VAL A 341 -16.42 -8.14 0.50
C VAL A 341 -16.98 -6.79 0.98
N ASP A 342 -18.10 -6.80 1.70
CA ASP A 342 -18.78 -5.57 2.13
C ASP A 342 -17.95 -4.75 3.13
N LEU A 343 -17.14 -5.42 3.96
CA LEU A 343 -16.27 -4.74 4.91
C LEU A 343 -15.14 -4.03 4.15
N LEU A 344 -14.42 -4.76 3.29
CA LEU A 344 -13.29 -4.20 2.54
C LEU A 344 -13.73 -3.04 1.63
N LEU A 345 -14.85 -3.20 0.90
CA LEU A 345 -15.39 -2.15 0.05
C LEU A 345 -15.78 -0.91 0.85
N ARG A 346 -16.44 -1.07 2.00
CA ARG A 346 -16.84 0.05 2.85
C ARG A 346 -15.64 0.77 3.46
N THR A 347 -14.68 0.04 4.04
CA THR A 347 -13.47 0.63 4.64
C THR A 347 -12.74 1.53 3.64
N VAL A 348 -12.50 1.03 2.42
CA VAL A 348 -11.81 1.78 1.38
C VAL A 348 -12.64 2.95 0.86
N ARG A 349 -13.95 2.75 0.65
CA ARG A 349 -14.85 3.82 0.21
C ARG A 349 -14.91 4.97 1.23
N GLU A 350 -15.04 4.64 2.51
CA GLU A 350 -15.08 5.64 3.58
C GLU A 350 -13.76 6.41 3.67
N ALA A 351 -12.61 5.72 3.59
CA ALA A 351 -11.30 6.38 3.59
C ALA A 351 -11.12 7.36 2.41
N ARG A 352 -11.64 7.00 1.22
CA ARG A 352 -11.64 7.86 0.02
C ARG A 352 -12.54 9.08 0.18
N LEU A 353 -13.76 8.89 0.70
CA LEU A 353 -14.69 9.99 0.95
C LEU A 353 -14.16 10.94 2.02
N GLU A 354 -13.55 10.39 3.07
CA GLU A 354 -12.92 11.19 4.12
C GLU A 354 -11.76 12.02 3.57
N ALA A 355 -10.93 11.49 2.66
CA ALA A 355 -9.86 12.25 2.02
C ALA A 355 -10.39 13.53 1.34
N ILE A 356 -11.50 13.38 0.61
CA ILE A 356 -12.16 14.47 -0.11
C ILE A 356 -12.78 15.47 0.88
N ASP A 357 -13.49 14.97 1.88
CA ASP A 357 -14.20 15.79 2.88
C ASP A 357 -13.24 16.58 3.79
N LEU A 358 -12.09 16.00 4.14
CA LEU A 358 -11.03 16.71 4.88
C LEU A 358 -10.49 17.90 4.08
N GLY A 359 -10.25 17.73 2.78
CA GLY A 359 -9.71 18.81 1.94
C GLY A 359 -10.75 19.84 1.48
N ALA A 360 -11.97 19.39 1.18
CA ALA A 360 -13.07 20.29 0.81
C ALA A 360 -13.49 21.19 1.98
N GLY A 361 -13.42 20.66 3.20
CA GLY A 361 -13.73 21.35 4.45
C GLY A 361 -12.53 21.88 5.23
N PRO A 362 -11.39 22.18 4.59
CA PRO A 362 -10.02 22.27 5.18
C PRO A 362 -9.90 21.89 6.67
N ARG A 363 -9.99 20.58 6.96
CA ARG A 363 -9.95 20.03 8.33
C ARG A 363 -8.76 19.11 8.54
N GLY A 364 -8.36 19.04 9.80
CA GLY A 364 -7.29 18.17 10.28
C GLY A 364 -5.91 18.68 9.90
N ASP A 365 -4.91 18.00 10.44
CA ASP A 365 -3.52 18.34 10.20
C ASP A 365 -2.89 17.42 9.15
N VAL A 366 -1.84 17.94 8.52
CA VAL A 366 -0.91 17.24 7.65
C VAL A 366 0.31 16.90 8.50
N PRO A 367 0.55 15.63 8.82
CA PRO A 367 1.76 15.22 9.50
C PRO A 367 2.99 15.51 8.63
N ILE A 368 3.96 16.21 9.21
CA ILE A 368 5.25 16.56 8.56
C ILE A 368 6.33 15.60 9.04
N GLU A 369 6.42 15.41 10.36
CA GLU A 369 7.34 14.48 10.99
C GLU A 369 6.57 13.54 11.93
N ALA A 370 6.99 12.29 11.97
CA ALA A 370 6.43 11.28 12.84
C ALA A 370 7.51 10.30 13.31
N GLU A 371 7.32 9.78 14.53
CA GLU A 371 8.16 8.75 15.13
C GLU A 371 7.30 7.56 15.54
N TYR A 372 7.92 6.39 15.71
CA TYR A 372 7.22 5.26 16.31
C TYR A 372 7.23 5.31 17.83
N ALA A 373 6.07 5.03 18.40
CA ALA A 373 5.89 4.73 19.80
C ALA A 373 5.43 3.26 19.96
N PRO A 374 5.52 2.68 21.16
CA PRO A 374 4.95 1.37 21.41
C PRO A 374 3.42 1.39 21.25
N GLU A 375 2.88 0.28 20.76
CA GLU A 375 1.44 -0.02 20.81
C GLU A 375 0.96 -0.12 22.28
N PRO A 376 -0.32 0.19 22.57
CA PRO A 376 -0.83 0.24 23.94
C PRO A 376 -1.19 -1.14 24.53
N TYR A 377 -0.73 -2.23 23.91
CA TYR A 377 -1.02 -3.60 24.31
C TYR A 377 0.25 -4.46 24.26
N PRO A 378 0.37 -5.48 25.14
CA PRO A 378 1.50 -6.39 25.11
C PRO A 378 1.45 -7.29 23.88
N VAL A 379 2.61 -7.78 23.48
CA VAL A 379 2.81 -8.72 22.38
C VAL A 379 3.71 -9.87 22.83
N GLU A 380 3.52 -11.01 22.19
CA GLU A 380 4.33 -12.20 22.38
C GLU A 380 5.04 -12.51 21.07
N TYR A 381 6.36 -12.67 21.11
CA TYR A 381 7.15 -13.00 19.92
C TYR A 381 8.29 -13.95 20.26
N LEU A 382 8.73 -14.68 19.25
CA LEU A 382 9.85 -15.58 19.31
C LEU A 382 11.15 -14.86 18.90
N LEU A 383 12.23 -15.20 19.60
CA LEU A 383 13.60 -14.94 19.17
C LEU A 383 14.31 -16.26 18.95
N ALA A 384 15.02 -16.37 17.83
CA ALA A 384 15.91 -17.47 17.55
C ALA A 384 17.35 -17.10 17.93
N SER A 385 18.06 -18.03 18.56
CA SER A 385 19.49 -17.89 18.87
C SER A 385 20.24 -19.17 18.52
N GLY A 386 21.50 -19.05 18.12
CA GLY A 386 22.31 -20.19 17.65
C GLY A 386 22.35 -20.33 16.12
N PRO A 387 23.12 -21.30 15.61
CA PRO A 387 23.32 -21.48 14.17
C PRO A 387 22.06 -22.07 13.50
N PRO A 388 21.83 -21.79 12.20
CA PRO A 388 20.75 -22.39 11.42
C PRO A 388 20.72 -23.93 11.57
N GLY A 389 19.53 -24.49 11.84
CA GLY A 389 19.33 -25.93 12.04
C GLY A 389 19.59 -26.45 13.47
N ALA A 390 20.08 -25.61 14.38
CA ALA A 390 20.22 -25.92 15.81
C ALA A 390 19.85 -24.72 16.69
N GLN A 391 18.83 -23.96 16.26
CA GLN A 391 18.40 -22.75 16.94
C GLN A 391 17.61 -23.08 18.20
N GLU A 392 17.89 -22.34 19.27
CA GLU A 392 17.06 -22.29 20.46
C GLU A 392 16.05 -21.15 20.31
N LEU A 393 14.77 -21.49 20.41
CA LEU A 393 13.67 -20.53 20.37
C LEU A 393 13.33 -20.07 21.79
N ARG A 394 13.22 -18.75 21.96
CA ARG A 394 12.80 -18.13 23.22
C ARG A 394 11.56 -17.29 22.97
N GLU A 395 10.53 -17.54 23.75
CA GLU A 395 9.34 -16.71 23.79
C GLU A 395 9.58 -15.48 24.67
N ILE A 396 9.22 -14.32 24.14
CA ILE A 396 9.35 -13.02 24.80
C ILE A 396 7.96 -12.40 24.89
N VAL A 397 7.57 -12.02 26.10
CA VAL A 397 6.40 -11.17 26.34
C VAL A 397 6.91 -9.74 26.55
N SER A 398 6.45 -8.80 25.73
CA SER A 398 6.89 -7.40 25.75
C SER A 398 5.70 -6.45 25.66
N ASP A 399 5.80 -5.29 26.30
CA ASP A 399 4.86 -4.16 26.16
C ASP A 399 5.27 -3.19 25.03
N SER A 400 6.25 -3.57 24.21
CA SER A 400 6.92 -2.66 23.28
C SER A 400 6.96 -3.21 21.85
N LEU A 401 5.79 -3.21 21.19
CA LEU A 401 5.72 -3.27 19.73
C LEU A 401 5.84 -1.85 19.15
N MET A 402 7.02 -1.50 18.63
CA MET A 402 7.34 -0.16 18.11
C MET A 402 6.76 0.05 16.70
N LYS A 403 5.43 0.16 16.60
CA LYS A 403 4.67 0.27 15.33
C LYS A 403 3.80 1.52 15.24
N ARG A 404 3.36 2.08 16.36
CA ARG A 404 2.34 3.15 16.38
C ARG A 404 2.95 4.47 15.93
N PRO A 405 2.53 5.07 14.79
CA PRO A 405 3.06 6.35 14.36
C PRO A 405 2.50 7.48 15.23
N VAL A 406 3.40 8.32 15.75
CA VAL A 406 3.08 9.51 16.53
C VAL A 406 3.61 10.73 15.79
N THR A 407 2.71 11.64 15.43
CA THR A 407 3.07 12.88 14.75
C THR A 407 3.76 13.83 15.73
N THR A 408 4.97 14.24 15.39
CA THR A 408 5.80 15.16 16.19
C THR A 408 5.75 16.59 15.66
N LEU A 409 5.50 16.76 14.36
CA LEU A 409 5.26 18.04 13.70
C LEU A 409 4.10 17.92 12.71
N ALA A 410 3.18 18.87 12.74
CA ALA A 410 2.03 18.90 11.83
C ALA A 410 1.71 20.33 11.37
N ARG A 411 1.01 20.43 10.24
CA ARG A 411 0.54 21.69 9.66
C ARG A 411 -0.96 21.63 9.37
N PRO A 412 -1.74 22.71 9.58
CA PRO A 412 -3.15 22.71 9.22
C PRO A 412 -3.32 22.45 7.73
N ARG A 413 -4.24 21.55 7.38
CA ARG A 413 -4.55 21.26 5.97
C ARG A 413 -5.16 22.50 5.31
N PRO A 414 -4.58 23.02 4.21
CA PRO A 414 -5.20 24.09 3.46
C PRO A 414 -6.31 23.55 2.56
N TRP A 415 -7.21 24.43 2.14
CA TRP A 415 -8.22 24.12 1.14
C TRP A 415 -7.59 23.93 -0.25
N ALA A 416 -6.61 24.77 -0.59
CA ALA A 416 -5.80 24.61 -1.78
C ALA A 416 -4.36 25.10 -1.58
N TYR A 417 -3.43 24.47 -2.30
CA TYR A 417 -2.09 25.02 -2.51
C TYR A 417 -2.07 25.83 -3.82
N VAL A 418 -1.23 26.83 -3.87
CA VAL A 418 -0.96 27.64 -5.07
C VAL A 418 0.50 27.54 -5.42
N LEU A 419 0.81 27.16 -6.67
CA LEU A 419 2.16 27.15 -7.22
C LEU A 419 2.32 28.22 -8.30
N PRO A 420 3.54 28.71 -8.53
CA PRO A 420 3.86 29.61 -9.64
C PRO A 420 3.56 28.98 -11.00
N GLN A 421 3.25 29.80 -12.00
CA GLN A 421 2.86 29.36 -13.35
C GLN A 421 3.90 28.49 -14.09
N ASP A 422 5.16 28.59 -13.68
CA ASP A 422 6.34 27.95 -14.24
C ASP A 422 6.93 26.88 -13.29
N ALA A 423 6.17 26.46 -12.27
CA ALA A 423 6.49 25.30 -11.43
C ALA A 423 6.23 23.95 -12.14
N GLU A 424 6.69 23.83 -13.39
CA GLU A 424 6.36 22.72 -14.30
C GLU A 424 6.75 21.35 -13.73
N GLN A 425 7.94 21.23 -13.14
CA GLN A 425 8.44 19.96 -12.59
C GLN A 425 7.65 19.47 -11.37
N ALA A 426 7.16 20.40 -10.54
CA ALA A 426 6.30 20.09 -9.41
C ALA A 426 4.91 19.67 -9.90
N VAL A 427 4.34 20.39 -10.86
CA VAL A 427 3.04 20.03 -11.47
C VAL A 427 3.12 18.69 -12.20
N GLU A 428 4.21 18.40 -12.91
CA GLU A 428 4.43 17.12 -13.56
C GLU A 428 4.39 15.98 -12.53
N LEU A 429 5.08 16.12 -11.39
CA LEU A 429 5.03 15.11 -10.32
C LEU A 429 3.62 14.90 -9.80
N LEU A 430 2.90 15.99 -9.49
CA LEU A 430 1.51 15.91 -9.04
C LEU A 430 0.64 15.16 -10.06
N ARG A 431 0.77 15.47 -11.34
CA ARG A 431 0.02 14.80 -12.41
C ARG A 431 0.38 13.32 -12.55
N ARG A 432 1.63 12.93 -12.30
CA ARG A 432 2.01 11.50 -12.26
C ARG A 432 1.23 10.74 -11.17
N HIS A 433 0.85 11.41 -10.09
CA HIS A 433 -0.02 10.87 -9.04
C HIS A 433 -1.52 10.97 -9.35
N SER A 434 -1.92 11.35 -10.58
CA SER A 434 -3.32 11.64 -10.94
C SER A 434 -3.96 12.73 -10.09
N VAL A 435 -3.16 13.66 -9.55
CA VAL A 435 -3.67 14.86 -8.89
C VAL A 435 -4.32 15.76 -9.93
N GLN A 436 -5.53 16.23 -9.62
CA GLN A 436 -6.20 17.29 -10.35
C GLN A 436 -5.52 18.61 -10.02
N VAL A 437 -4.99 19.25 -11.07
CA VAL A 437 -4.35 20.56 -11.00
C VAL A 437 -5.14 21.52 -11.87
N GLU A 438 -5.47 22.68 -11.33
CA GLU A 438 -6.18 23.74 -12.00
C GLU A 438 -5.23 24.88 -12.37
N GLU A 439 -5.57 25.65 -13.40
CA GLU A 439 -4.84 26.85 -13.82
C GLU A 439 -5.75 28.07 -13.69
N LEU A 440 -5.24 29.13 -13.06
CA LEU A 440 -5.95 30.40 -12.89
C LEU A 440 -6.07 31.14 -14.23
N ARG A 441 -7.27 31.63 -14.57
CA ARG A 441 -7.57 32.20 -15.90
C ARG A 441 -7.50 33.72 -15.98
N GLU A 442 -7.47 34.39 -14.84
CA GLU A 442 -7.30 35.84 -14.73
C GLU A 442 -6.63 36.17 -13.39
N PRO A 443 -5.93 37.31 -13.25
CA PRO A 443 -5.34 37.68 -11.98
C PRO A 443 -6.41 37.85 -10.88
N VAL A 444 -6.16 37.30 -9.69
CA VAL A 444 -7.09 37.39 -8.55
C VAL A 444 -6.36 37.78 -7.28
N GLU A 445 -6.94 38.71 -6.54
CA GLU A 445 -6.50 39.04 -5.19
C GLU A 445 -7.07 38.05 -4.17
N VAL A 446 -6.20 37.37 -3.44
CA VAL A 446 -6.57 36.40 -2.40
C VAL A 446 -5.71 36.53 -1.16
N THR A 447 -6.26 36.19 0.00
CA THR A 447 -5.48 36.01 1.22
C THR A 447 -4.88 34.61 1.23
N VAL A 448 -3.56 34.56 1.41
CA VAL A 448 -2.80 33.31 1.49
C VAL A 448 -1.98 33.26 2.77
N GLU A 449 -1.73 32.04 3.24
CA GLU A 449 -0.63 31.74 4.15
C GLU A 449 0.59 31.28 3.35
N ALA A 450 1.79 31.72 3.74
CA ALA A 450 3.03 31.30 3.11
C ALA A 450 4.11 31.03 4.16
N TYR A 451 5.03 30.11 3.86
CA TYR A 451 6.18 29.83 4.73
C TYR A 451 7.25 30.91 4.62
N THR A 452 7.82 31.29 5.75
CA THR A 452 9.04 32.11 5.82
C THR A 452 10.24 31.22 6.10
N ILE A 453 11.29 31.36 5.29
CA ILE A 453 12.47 30.48 5.29
C ILE A 453 13.60 31.14 6.09
N GLY A 454 14.14 30.43 7.08
CA GLY A 454 15.32 30.86 7.82
C GLY A 454 16.63 30.39 7.20
N ASN A 455 16.64 29.19 6.63
CA ASN A 455 17.82 28.61 6.00
C ASN A 455 17.44 27.60 4.91
N VAL A 456 18.37 27.39 3.98
CA VAL A 456 18.33 26.29 3.00
C VAL A 456 19.54 25.40 3.29
N SER A 457 19.31 24.11 3.42
CA SER A 457 20.37 23.11 3.57
C SER A 457 20.16 21.96 2.60
N TYR A 458 21.20 21.14 2.43
CA TYR A 458 21.15 19.95 1.60
C TYR A 458 21.60 18.75 2.42
N GLU A 459 20.97 17.61 2.22
CA GLU A 459 21.40 16.35 2.83
C GLU A 459 21.47 15.24 1.79
N VAL A 460 22.38 14.29 2.02
CA VAL A 460 22.38 13.03 1.29
C VAL A 460 21.23 12.20 1.83
N ALA A 461 20.20 12.02 1.02
CA ALA A 461 19.14 11.06 1.29
C ALA A 461 19.47 9.73 0.61
N TYR A 462 18.86 8.65 1.07
CA TYR A 462 19.05 7.35 0.45
C TYR A 462 18.63 7.40 -1.04
N ASP A 463 19.54 6.99 -1.93
CA ASP A 463 19.47 7.10 -3.39
C ASP A 463 19.24 8.52 -3.92
N HIS A 464 19.73 9.54 -3.21
CA HIS A 464 19.59 10.94 -3.63
C HIS A 464 20.69 11.84 -3.02
N ASP A 465 21.64 12.27 -3.84
CA ASP A 465 22.88 12.90 -3.35
C ASP A 465 22.71 14.27 -2.69
N ALA A 466 21.67 15.03 -3.03
CA ALA A 466 21.47 16.39 -2.52
C ALA A 466 19.99 16.78 -2.43
N ALA A 467 19.29 16.26 -1.44
CA ALA A 467 17.90 16.62 -1.17
C ALA A 467 17.84 18.00 -0.49
N THR A 468 16.97 18.89 -0.98
CA THR A 468 16.82 20.24 -0.46
C THR A 468 15.97 20.25 0.81
N LYS A 469 16.45 20.88 1.88
CA LYS A 469 15.68 21.15 3.09
C LYS A 469 15.52 22.63 3.32
N LEU A 470 14.29 23.02 3.60
CA LEU A 470 13.96 24.36 4.07
C LEU A 470 13.81 24.33 5.58
N ASP A 471 14.58 25.18 6.25
CA ASP A 471 14.36 25.53 7.64
C ASP A 471 13.26 26.60 7.69
N VAL A 472 12.05 26.18 8.04
CA VAL A 472 10.90 27.08 8.14
C VAL A 472 10.86 27.70 9.53
N VAL A 473 10.97 29.03 9.59
CA VAL A 473 10.98 29.79 10.86
C VAL A 473 9.62 30.37 11.23
N GLY A 474 8.62 30.23 10.35
CA GLY A 474 7.26 30.72 10.58
C GLY A 474 6.37 30.67 9.36
N THR A 475 5.14 31.13 9.55
CA THR A 475 4.19 31.42 8.48
C THR A 475 3.75 32.88 8.55
N VAL A 476 3.37 33.42 7.39
CA VAL A 476 2.80 34.77 7.29
C VAL A 476 1.52 34.73 6.47
N THR A 477 0.48 35.39 6.98
CA THR A 477 -0.75 35.63 6.23
C THR A 477 -0.65 36.97 5.52
N ARG A 478 -0.94 36.99 4.22
CA ARG A 478 -0.95 38.22 3.43
C ARG A 478 -1.91 38.12 2.25
N THR A 479 -2.41 39.27 1.82
CA THR A 479 -3.15 39.39 0.57
C THR A 479 -2.16 39.54 -0.59
N VAL A 480 -2.30 38.71 -1.61
CA VAL A 480 -1.48 38.72 -2.82
C VAL A 480 -2.36 38.73 -4.06
N THR A 481 -1.89 39.35 -5.14
CA THR A 481 -2.46 39.17 -6.47
C THR A 481 -1.80 37.97 -7.12
N LEU A 482 -2.52 36.87 -7.27
CA LEU A 482 -2.07 35.71 -8.03
C LEU A 482 -2.15 36.04 -9.53
N PRO A 483 -1.10 35.77 -10.31
CA PRO A 483 -1.14 36.00 -11.75
C PRO A 483 -1.98 34.93 -12.46
N MET A 484 -2.54 35.29 -13.61
CA MET A 484 -3.04 34.29 -14.57
C MET A 484 -1.95 33.26 -14.86
N GLY A 485 -2.32 31.98 -15.00
CA GLY A 485 -1.39 30.88 -15.20
C GLY A 485 -0.90 30.22 -13.90
N ALA A 486 -1.11 30.83 -12.74
CA ALA A 486 -0.79 30.19 -11.46
C ALA A 486 -1.56 28.87 -11.29
N TYR A 487 -0.89 27.85 -10.78
CA TYR A 487 -1.50 26.54 -10.56
C TYR A 487 -2.21 26.49 -9.21
N ILE A 488 -3.44 25.98 -9.21
CA ILE A 488 -4.27 25.77 -8.02
C ILE A 488 -4.42 24.27 -7.81
N VAL A 489 -4.04 23.77 -6.64
CA VAL A 489 -4.12 22.35 -6.30
C VAL A 489 -5.00 22.21 -5.06
N ARG A 490 -6.28 21.90 -5.28
CA ARG A 490 -7.24 21.70 -4.19
C ARG A 490 -6.90 20.43 -3.43
N THR A 491 -7.03 20.46 -2.10
CA THR A 491 -6.82 19.25 -1.29
C THR A 491 -8.07 18.36 -1.25
N GLY A 492 -9.26 18.90 -1.57
CA GLY A 492 -10.54 18.20 -1.62
C GLY A 492 -10.69 17.26 -2.83
N GLN A 493 -9.83 16.26 -2.94
CA GLN A 493 -9.83 15.25 -3.99
C GLN A 493 -9.34 13.91 -3.43
N MET A 494 -9.49 12.81 -4.19
CA MET A 494 -9.11 11.48 -3.73
C MET A 494 -7.61 11.39 -3.37
N GLN A 495 -6.77 12.14 -4.09
CA GLN A 495 -5.33 12.26 -3.85
C GLN A 495 -4.97 13.30 -2.77
N GLY A 496 -5.93 13.85 -2.02
CA GLY A 496 -5.72 14.97 -1.09
C GLY A 496 -4.66 14.72 -0.01
N ARG A 497 -4.46 13.45 0.40
CA ARG A 497 -3.36 13.05 1.31
C ARG A 497 -1.99 13.14 0.63
N VAL A 498 -1.88 12.68 -0.61
CA VAL A 498 -0.67 12.80 -1.44
C VAL A 498 -0.35 14.26 -1.74
N VAL A 499 -1.35 15.06 -2.16
CA VAL A 499 -1.20 16.50 -2.42
C VAL A 499 -0.61 17.23 -1.23
N ALA A 500 -1.23 17.06 -0.07
CA ALA A 500 -0.79 17.74 1.14
C ALA A 500 0.65 17.36 1.49
N HIS A 501 0.99 16.08 1.44
CA HIS A 501 2.34 15.64 1.74
C HIS A 501 3.36 16.11 0.70
N LEU A 502 3.02 16.16 -0.58
CA LEU A 502 3.95 16.62 -1.62
C LEU A 502 4.20 18.13 -1.58
N LEU A 503 3.25 18.93 -1.09
CA LEU A 503 3.27 20.39 -1.18
C LEU A 503 3.55 21.11 0.14
N GLU A 504 3.51 20.41 1.28
CA GLU A 504 4.05 20.96 2.51
C GLU A 504 5.58 21.06 2.43
N ALA A 505 6.11 22.28 2.55
CA ALA A 505 7.50 22.63 2.26
C ALA A 505 8.54 21.94 3.17
N GLU A 506 8.12 21.49 4.35
CA GLU A 506 8.96 20.86 5.37
C GLU A 506 9.01 19.33 5.25
N THR A 507 8.17 18.73 4.40
CA THR A 507 8.13 17.26 4.26
C THR A 507 9.39 16.73 3.58
N ARG A 508 9.83 15.55 4.01
CA ARG A 508 11.00 14.86 3.43
C ARG A 508 10.66 14.00 2.22
N ASP A 509 9.51 14.23 1.61
CA ASP A 509 9.06 13.56 0.40
C ASP A 509 8.39 14.51 -0.60
N GLY A 510 8.45 15.83 -0.34
CA GLY A 510 7.78 16.84 -1.13
C GLY A 510 8.55 17.30 -2.36
N VAL A 511 7.88 18.14 -3.17
CA VAL A 511 8.45 18.74 -4.40
C VAL A 511 9.69 19.57 -4.13
N VAL A 512 9.81 20.12 -2.92
CA VAL A 512 11.01 20.85 -2.47
C VAL A 512 12.14 19.88 -2.21
N TYR A 513 11.89 18.85 -1.39
CA TYR A 513 12.90 17.88 -0.98
C TYR A 513 13.52 17.13 -2.16
N TRP A 514 12.72 16.87 -3.20
CA TRP A 514 13.16 16.24 -4.45
C TRP A 514 13.56 17.22 -5.56
N ASN A 515 13.99 18.42 -5.20
CA ASN A 515 14.61 19.41 -6.09
C ASN A 515 13.72 19.87 -7.26
N ARG A 516 12.41 19.63 -7.21
CA ARG A 516 11.46 20.06 -8.27
C ARG A 516 11.11 21.54 -8.19
N MET A 517 11.57 22.22 -7.14
CA MET A 517 11.32 23.64 -6.86
C MET A 517 12.60 24.43 -6.55
N ASP A 518 13.79 23.91 -6.84
CA ASP A 518 15.05 24.58 -6.48
C ASP A 518 15.22 25.97 -7.11
N ALA A 519 14.73 26.15 -8.34
CA ALA A 519 14.73 27.44 -9.03
C ALA A 519 13.91 28.54 -8.32
N TRP A 520 13.02 28.13 -7.40
CA TRP A 520 12.12 29.01 -6.65
C TRP A 520 12.60 29.35 -5.25
N ILE A 521 13.75 28.82 -4.85
CA ILE A 521 14.31 29.06 -3.53
C ILE A 521 14.96 30.46 -3.53
N PRO A 522 14.52 31.39 -2.66
CA PRO A 522 15.04 32.74 -2.58
C PRO A 522 16.39 32.79 -1.84
N THR A 523 17.41 32.11 -2.38
CA THR A 523 18.69 31.87 -1.70
C THR A 523 19.39 33.18 -1.32
N SER A 524 19.33 34.20 -2.18
CA SER A 524 19.97 35.50 -1.92
C SER A 524 19.32 36.24 -0.75
N GLU A 525 18.00 36.17 -0.65
CA GLU A 525 17.24 36.76 0.45
C GLU A 525 17.43 35.95 1.74
N VAL A 526 17.54 34.62 1.65
CA VAL A 526 17.87 33.76 2.81
C VAL A 526 19.25 34.12 3.36
N GLU A 527 20.25 34.29 2.50
CA GLU A 527 21.60 34.72 2.91
C GLU A 527 21.60 36.12 3.54
N ALA A 528 20.81 37.05 3.00
CA ALA A 528 20.64 38.37 3.58
C ALA A 528 20.01 38.29 4.98
N PHE A 529 18.91 37.55 5.12
CA PHE A 529 18.22 37.33 6.40
C PHE A 529 19.14 36.71 7.45
N ARG A 530 19.88 35.64 7.09
CA ARG A 530 20.85 34.99 7.99
C ARG A 530 21.98 35.92 8.43
N ALA A 531 22.33 36.90 7.60
CA ALA A 531 23.31 37.93 7.93
C ALA A 531 22.70 39.13 8.70
N GLY A 532 21.45 39.02 9.16
CA GLY A 532 20.73 40.07 9.90
C GLY A 532 20.28 41.24 9.01
N ARG A 533 20.17 41.03 7.69
CA ARG A 533 19.76 42.04 6.71
C ARG A 533 18.43 41.64 6.06
N GLY A 534 17.37 42.36 6.40
CA GLY A 534 16.03 42.10 5.85
C GLY A 534 15.21 41.10 6.67
N GLU A 535 14.02 40.79 6.16
CA GLU A 535 13.08 39.85 6.77
C GLU A 535 13.27 38.44 6.20
N ALA A 536 12.72 37.42 6.88
CA ALA A 536 12.76 36.06 6.40
C ALA A 536 11.98 35.96 5.06
N PRO A 537 12.61 35.50 3.96
CA PRO A 537 11.95 35.45 2.67
C PRO A 537 10.85 34.39 2.63
N ILE A 538 9.89 34.62 1.75
CA ILE A 538 8.72 33.76 1.60
C ILE A 538 8.97 32.70 0.53
N PHE A 539 8.68 31.44 0.85
CA PHE A 539 8.69 30.36 -0.13
C PHE A 539 7.44 30.44 -1.04
N PRO A 540 7.58 30.34 -2.37
CA PRO A 540 6.45 30.56 -3.29
C PRO A 540 5.56 29.32 -3.47
N ILE A 541 5.32 28.55 -2.42
CA ILE A 541 4.14 27.68 -2.33
C ILE A 541 3.20 28.32 -1.33
N TYR A 542 2.05 28.79 -1.80
CA TYR A 542 1.05 29.44 -0.95
C TYR A 542 -0.06 28.48 -0.57
N LYS A 543 -0.71 28.76 0.56
CA LYS A 543 -1.84 28.03 1.11
C LYS A 543 -3.05 28.95 1.16
N ILE A 544 -4.12 28.56 0.49
CA ILE A 544 -5.45 29.15 0.68
C ILE A 544 -6.14 28.31 1.76
N MET A 545 -6.35 28.90 2.93
CA MET A 545 -6.87 28.18 4.09
C MET A 545 -8.38 27.98 4.01
N ASP A 546 -9.11 28.96 3.50
CA ASP A 546 -10.58 28.95 3.45
C ASP A 546 -11.12 28.71 2.03
N PRO A 547 -12.29 28.05 1.89
CA PRO A 547 -12.94 27.90 0.60
C PRO A 547 -13.12 29.24 -0.14
N THR A 548 -12.43 29.39 -1.27
CA THR A 548 -12.36 30.66 -2.01
C THR A 548 -12.79 30.44 -3.46
N PRO A 549 -13.80 31.13 -4.00
CA PRO A 549 -14.11 31.05 -5.43
C PRO A 549 -12.92 31.53 -6.27
N LEU A 550 -12.48 30.72 -7.24
CA LEU A 550 -11.37 31.05 -8.13
C LEU A 550 -11.78 30.81 -9.60
N PRO A 551 -11.46 31.72 -10.53
CA PRO A 551 -11.69 31.55 -11.96
C PRO A 551 -10.64 30.63 -12.55
N THR A 552 -10.84 29.32 -12.40
CA THR A 552 -9.88 28.31 -12.82
C THR A 552 -10.43 27.39 -13.90
N LEU A 553 -9.53 26.72 -14.63
CA LEU A 553 -9.86 25.54 -15.45
C LEU A 553 -8.97 24.37 -15.03
N LEU A 554 -9.51 23.16 -15.07
CA LEU A 554 -8.70 21.96 -14.87
C LEU A 554 -7.67 21.86 -16.00
N LEU A 555 -6.41 21.57 -15.66
CA LEU A 555 -5.38 21.27 -16.64
C LEU A 555 -5.75 19.97 -17.39
N PRO A 556 -5.66 19.96 -18.73
CA PRO A 556 -6.07 18.82 -19.55
C PRO A 556 -5.18 17.59 -19.39
#